data_AF-A0A439ZRM1-F1
#
_entry.id   AF-A0A439ZRM1-F1
#
_cell.length_a   1.000
_cell.length_b   1.000
_cell.length_c   1.000
_cell.angle_alpha   90.00
_cell.angle_beta   90.00
_cell.angle_gamma   90.00
#
_symmetry.space_group_name_H-M   'P 1'
#
loop_
_entity.id
_entity.type
_entity.pdbx_description
1 polymer ?
#
loop_
_entity_poly.entity_id
_entity_poly.type
_entity_poly.pdbx_seq_one_letter_code
_entity_poly.pdbx_strand_id
1 'polypeptide(L)'
;MPWLQPWDGLLVRGWSQATKPSHQEAIPANAHANPASAGSFNHEYQQALGQQLPARLFAPEKRGVRLSFVLRALDGSLAGAPHRELAEVLIGQRRVHADWADPRDHLRDRIRRAVSRGRALMNGGYRDFLI
;
A
#
# COMPACT_ATOMS: atom_id res chain seq x y z
N MET A 1 9.28 8.75 -18.94
CA MET A 1 8.05 8.32 -18.27
C MET A 1 8.42 7.28 -17.21
N PRO A 2 8.61 7.68 -15.93
CA PRO A 2 8.73 6.78 -14.77
C PRO A 2 7.33 6.31 -14.35
N TRP A 3 7.12 5.06 -13.94
CA TRP A 3 7.07 4.47 -12.58
C TRP A 3 6.56 3.02 -12.84
N LEU A 4 6.81 1.92 -12.13
CA LEU A 4 7.06 1.62 -10.72
C LEU A 4 7.60 0.16 -10.72
N GLN A 5 8.73 -0.13 -10.08
CA GLN A 5 9.18 -1.52 -9.85
C GLN A 5 8.55 -2.05 -8.55
N PRO A 6 8.16 -3.33 -8.51
CA PRO A 6 7.67 -4.00 -7.31
C PRO A 6 8.83 -4.21 -6.32
N TRP A 7 8.47 -4.27 -5.04
CA TRP A 7 9.39 -4.29 -3.91
C TRP A 7 10.24 -5.57 -3.89
N ASP A 8 11.43 -5.51 -4.46
CA ASP A 8 12.49 -6.50 -4.22
C ASP A 8 13.01 -6.34 -2.80
N GLY A 9 12.75 -7.38 -1.99
CA GLY A 9 13.37 -7.54 -0.69
C GLY A 9 14.86 -7.80 -0.86
N LEU A 10 15.69 -6.93 -0.30
CA LEU A 10 17.05 -7.23 0.12
C LEU A 10 17.52 -6.11 1.08
N LEU A 11 18.19 -6.54 2.16
CA LEU A 11 19.05 -5.77 3.08
C LEU A 11 18.44 -5.11 4.32
N VAL A 12 18.27 -5.95 5.34
CA VAL A 12 18.82 -5.65 6.67
C VAL A 12 20.34 -5.41 6.54
N ARG A 13 20.81 -4.28 7.10
CA ARG A 13 22.18 -3.71 7.18
C ARG A 13 22.54 -2.71 6.06
N GLY A 14 22.72 -1.44 6.44
CA GLY A 14 23.49 -0.47 5.65
C GLY A 14 22.78 0.84 5.31
N TRP A 15 22.38 1.64 6.30
CA TRP A 15 22.20 3.09 6.08
C TRP A 15 23.33 3.80 6.80
N SER A 16 24.50 3.86 6.15
CA SER A 16 25.55 4.82 6.49
C SER A 16 26.20 5.27 5.19
N GLN A 17 25.96 6.54 4.87
CA GLN A 17 26.65 7.38 3.88
C GLN A 17 26.58 6.96 2.40
N ALA A 18 25.94 7.80 1.57
CA ALA A 18 26.53 8.29 0.30
C ALA A 18 25.57 9.24 -0.46
N THR A 19 25.92 10.53 -0.41
CA THR A 19 25.96 11.52 -1.52
C THR A 19 24.79 11.66 -2.52
N LYS A 20 24.09 12.80 -2.41
CA LYS A 20 23.26 13.40 -3.47
C LYS A 20 24.09 13.71 -4.73
N PRO A 21 23.60 13.45 -5.95
CA PRO A 21 24.09 14.12 -7.14
C PRO A 21 23.21 15.32 -7.52
N SER A 22 23.93 16.38 -7.89
CA SER A 22 23.52 17.64 -8.49
C SER A 22 22.93 17.48 -9.89
N HIS A 23 21.82 18.14 -10.20
CA HIS A 23 21.50 18.57 -11.56
C HIS A 23 20.69 19.87 -11.51
N GLN A 24 21.38 20.97 -11.82
CA GLN A 24 20.78 22.08 -12.53
C GLN A 24 20.59 21.63 -13.98
N GLU A 25 19.36 21.69 -14.49
CA GLU A 25 19.13 22.15 -15.87
C GLU A 25 17.68 22.60 -16.08
N ALA A 26 17.56 23.90 -16.31
CA ALA A 26 16.61 24.66 -17.13
C ALA A 26 15.10 24.34 -17.10
N ILE A 27 14.32 25.25 -16.48
CA ILE A 27 12.91 25.57 -16.81
C ILE A 27 12.86 27.10 -17.04
N PRO A 28 12.13 27.60 -18.07
CA PRO A 28 12.52 28.80 -18.82
C PRO A 28 12.28 30.14 -18.12
N ALA A 29 13.03 31.11 -18.62
CA ALA A 29 13.03 32.52 -18.24
C ALA A 29 11.67 33.18 -18.47
N ASN A 30 10.81 33.19 -17.44
CA ASN A 30 9.98 34.36 -17.12
C ASN A 30 9.36 34.21 -15.72
N ALA A 31 10.13 34.50 -14.68
CA ALA A 31 9.60 34.63 -13.34
C ALA A 31 10.34 35.77 -12.64
N HIS A 32 9.85 36.99 -12.83
CA HIS A 32 10.08 38.07 -11.87
C HIS A 32 9.27 37.76 -10.59
N ALA A 33 9.64 36.68 -9.90
CA ALA A 33 9.03 36.27 -8.64
C ALA A 33 10.08 36.40 -7.53
N ASN A 34 9.85 37.39 -6.68
CA ASN A 34 10.59 37.73 -5.48
C ASN A 34 10.96 36.47 -4.63
N PRO A 35 12.24 36.22 -4.29
CA PRO A 35 12.67 35.04 -3.54
C PRO A 35 12.25 35.04 -2.06
N ALA A 36 11.53 36.06 -1.57
CA ALA A 36 11.11 36.15 -0.17
C ALA A 36 9.87 35.32 0.22
N SER A 37 9.18 34.67 -0.74
CA SER A 37 7.86 34.05 -0.50
C SER A 37 7.87 32.52 -0.37
N ALA A 38 9.02 31.86 -0.53
CA ALA A 38 9.11 30.39 -0.55
C ALA A 38 8.97 29.71 0.84
N GLY A 39 8.96 30.48 1.93
CA GLY A 39 8.92 29.95 3.30
C GLY A 39 7.52 29.60 3.84
N SER A 40 6.43 30.11 3.23
CA SER A 40 5.08 29.93 3.77
C SER A 40 4.33 28.72 3.21
N PHE A 41 4.75 28.22 2.05
CA PHE A 41 4.02 27.16 1.34
C PHE A 41 4.05 25.80 2.04
N ASN A 42 5.07 25.47 2.85
CA ASN A 42 5.13 24.15 3.48
C ASN A 42 4.28 24.04 4.76
N HIS A 43 3.97 25.14 5.44
CA HIS A 43 3.28 25.09 6.74
C HIS A 43 1.76 24.98 6.57
N GLU A 44 1.20 25.66 5.57
CA GLU A 44 -0.23 25.68 5.28
C GLU A 44 -0.72 24.37 4.64
N TYR A 45 0.12 23.73 3.81
CA TYR A 45 -0.15 22.39 3.28
C TYR A 45 -0.13 21.30 4.36
N GLN A 46 0.77 21.41 5.35
CA GLN A 46 0.77 20.50 6.50
C GLN A 46 -0.45 20.71 7.41
N GLN A 47 -0.91 21.96 7.55
CA GLN A 47 -2.11 22.29 8.33
C GLN A 47 -3.41 21.83 7.65
N ALA A 48 -3.51 21.93 6.31
CA ALA A 48 -4.68 21.48 5.55
C ALA A 48 -4.83 19.95 5.53
N LEU A 49 -3.72 19.20 5.47
CA LEU A 49 -3.73 17.73 5.57
C LEU A 49 -3.87 17.21 7.01
N GLY A 50 -3.68 18.09 8.01
CA GLY A 50 -3.88 17.82 9.43
C GLY A 50 -5.33 17.91 9.90
N GLN A 51 -6.23 18.44 9.06
CA GLN A 51 -7.68 18.31 9.27
C GLN A 51 -8.08 16.86 8.96
N GLN A 52 -7.81 15.99 9.93
CA GLN A 52 -8.23 14.59 9.91
C GLN A 52 -9.74 14.56 9.67
N LEU A 53 -10.14 14.20 8.45
CA LEU A 53 -11.55 14.20 8.06
C LEU A 53 -12.33 13.39 9.10
N PRO A 54 -13.44 13.93 9.64
CA PRO A 54 -14.10 13.31 10.76
C PRO A 54 -14.50 11.88 10.40
N ALA A 55 -14.08 10.91 11.22
CA ALA A 55 -14.26 9.47 10.96
C ALA A 55 -15.72 9.05 10.70
N ARG A 56 -16.69 9.91 11.03
CA ARG A 56 -18.11 9.74 10.71
C ARG A 56 -18.41 9.88 9.22
N LEU A 57 -17.60 10.63 8.47
CA LEU A 57 -17.67 10.73 7.00
C LEU A 57 -17.15 9.47 6.33
N PHE A 58 -16.31 8.69 7.03
CA PHE A 58 -15.73 7.43 6.58
C PHE A 58 -16.00 6.32 7.59
N ALA A 59 -17.24 6.21 8.06
CA ALA A 59 -17.62 5.12 8.95
C ALA A 59 -17.19 3.79 8.30
N PRO A 60 -16.33 2.98 8.94
CA PRO A 60 -15.82 1.78 8.31
C PRO A 60 -16.99 0.86 7.97
N GLU A 61 -17.27 0.69 6.69
CA GLU A 61 -18.27 -0.27 6.27
C GLU A 61 -17.82 -1.64 6.79
N LYS A 62 -18.73 -2.43 7.38
CA LYS A 62 -18.39 -3.77 7.88
C LYS A 62 -17.74 -4.65 6.80
N ARG A 63 -18.03 -4.37 5.52
CA ARG A 63 -17.40 -5.03 4.36
C ARG A 63 -15.97 -4.56 4.11
N GLY A 64 -15.62 -3.32 4.49
CA GLY A 64 -14.31 -2.70 4.29
C GLY A 64 -13.16 -3.50 4.92
N VAL A 65 -13.32 -4.00 6.15
CA VAL A 65 -12.29 -4.83 6.79
C VAL A 65 -12.00 -6.11 5.99
N ARG A 66 -13.06 -6.77 5.50
CA ARG A 66 -12.93 -7.98 4.68
C ARG A 66 -12.34 -7.65 3.30
N LEU A 67 -12.74 -6.52 2.72
CA LEU A 67 -12.24 -6.08 1.42
C LEU A 67 -10.75 -5.72 1.49
N SER A 68 -10.31 -5.00 2.53
CA SER A 68 -8.91 -4.70 2.77
C SER A 68 -8.07 -5.97 2.89
N PHE A 69 -8.57 -7.01 3.57
CA PHE A 69 -7.90 -8.30 3.63
C PHE A 69 -7.76 -8.95 2.25
N VAL A 70 -8.83 -8.91 1.44
CA VAL A 70 -8.85 -9.45 0.08
C VAL A 70 -7.87 -8.71 -0.84
N LEU A 71 -7.85 -7.37 -0.77
CA LEU A 71 -6.97 -6.55 -1.61
C LEU A 71 -5.50 -6.76 -1.25
N ARG A 72 -5.14 -6.76 0.04
CA ARG A 72 -3.76 -7.05 0.45
C ARG A 72 -3.31 -8.46 0.05
N ALA A 73 -4.20 -9.45 0.11
CA ALA A 73 -3.90 -10.81 -0.36
C ALA A 73 -3.70 -10.86 -1.89
N LEU A 74 -4.48 -10.09 -2.64
CA LEU A 74 -4.32 -9.94 -4.08
C LEU A 74 -2.97 -9.30 -4.41
N ASP A 75 -2.63 -8.18 -3.78
CA ASP A 75 -1.40 -7.44 -4.03
C ASP A 75 -0.17 -8.33 -3.83
N GLY A 76 -0.12 -9.06 -2.71
CA GLY A 76 0.97 -10.01 -2.47
C GLY A 76 0.95 -11.20 -3.44
N SER A 77 -0.21 -11.71 -3.85
CA SER A 77 -0.28 -12.77 -4.87
C SER A 77 0.20 -12.30 -6.25
N LEU A 78 -0.09 -11.05 -6.62
CA LEU A 78 0.39 -10.45 -7.87
C LEU A 78 1.89 -10.19 -7.82
N ALA A 79 2.44 -9.88 -6.65
CA ALA A 79 3.88 -9.80 -6.40
C ALA A 79 4.58 -11.19 -6.37
N GLY A 80 3.84 -12.29 -6.56
CA GLY A 80 4.39 -13.64 -6.59
C GLY A 80 4.63 -14.28 -5.22
N ALA A 81 4.19 -13.64 -4.13
CA ALA A 81 4.39 -14.17 -2.78
C ALA A 81 3.63 -15.50 -2.58
N PRO A 82 4.24 -16.50 -1.94
CA PRO A 82 3.59 -17.77 -1.64
C PRO A 82 2.49 -17.60 -0.58
N HIS A 83 1.48 -18.48 -0.63
CA HIS A 83 0.33 -18.43 0.28
C HIS A 83 0.71 -18.43 1.77
N ARG A 84 1.81 -19.09 2.13
CA ARG A 84 2.31 -19.12 3.50
C ARG A 84 2.80 -17.75 3.96
N GLU A 85 3.61 -17.08 3.13
CA GLU A 85 4.11 -15.73 3.42
C GLU A 85 2.95 -14.72 3.50
N LEU A 86 1.97 -14.83 2.58
CA LEU A 86 0.74 -14.04 2.66
C LEU A 86 0.01 -14.25 3.99
N ALA A 87 -0.10 -15.50 4.45
CA ALA A 87 -0.71 -15.80 5.74
C ALA A 87 0.08 -15.17 6.90
N GLU A 88 1.40 -15.26 6.87
CA GLU A 88 2.29 -14.73 7.92
C GLU A 88 2.15 -13.21 8.05
N VAL A 89 2.07 -12.49 6.92
CA VAL A 89 1.89 -11.03 6.88
C VAL A 89 0.47 -10.62 7.28
N LEU A 90 -0.56 -11.33 6.82
CA LEU A 90 -1.97 -10.91 7.00
C LEU A 90 -2.61 -11.38 8.31
N ILE A 91 -2.13 -12.49 8.88
CA ILE A 91 -2.70 -13.12 10.07
C ILE A 91 -1.69 -13.11 11.23
N GLY A 92 -0.40 -13.14 10.93
CA GLY A 92 0.69 -13.15 11.90
C GLY A 92 1.41 -14.49 11.97
N GLN A 93 2.75 -14.43 12.01
CA GLN A 93 3.65 -15.58 12.01
C GLN A 93 3.36 -16.61 13.10
N ARG A 94 3.11 -16.17 14.34
CA ARG A 94 2.84 -17.09 15.48
C ARG A 94 1.67 -18.03 15.21
N ARG A 95 0.59 -17.47 14.65
CA ARG A 95 -0.63 -18.24 14.40
C ARG A 95 -0.48 -19.13 13.18
N VAL A 96 0.17 -18.65 12.12
CA VAL A 96 0.47 -19.48 10.96
C VAL A 96 1.35 -20.65 11.35
N HIS A 97 2.39 -20.44 12.15
CA HIS A 97 3.25 -21.52 12.60
C HIS A 97 2.48 -22.61 13.38
N ALA A 98 1.51 -22.21 14.21
CA ALA A 98 0.68 -23.16 14.96
C ALA A 98 -0.33 -23.90 14.07
N ASP A 99 -1.01 -23.19 13.16
CA ASP A 99 -2.23 -23.68 12.51
C ASP A 99 -2.05 -23.99 11.01
N TRP A 100 -0.87 -23.77 10.41
CA TRP A 100 -0.67 -23.94 8.96
C TRP A 100 -0.85 -25.38 8.47
N ALA A 101 -0.51 -26.34 9.32
CA ALA A 101 -0.67 -27.77 9.06
C ALA A 101 -1.94 -28.34 9.72
N ASP A 102 -2.85 -27.49 10.22
CA ASP A 102 -4.13 -27.95 10.76
C ASP A 102 -4.85 -28.77 9.66
N PRO A 103 -5.25 -30.03 9.94
CA PRO A 103 -5.94 -30.89 8.99
C PRO A 103 -7.22 -30.28 8.39
N ARG A 104 -7.78 -29.26 9.04
CA ARG A 104 -8.98 -28.56 8.55
C ARG A 104 -8.68 -27.47 7.50
N ASP A 105 -7.40 -27.26 7.16
CA ASP A 105 -6.88 -26.37 6.11
C ASP A 105 -7.34 -24.90 6.22
N HIS A 106 -7.85 -24.47 7.37
CA HIS A 106 -8.59 -23.21 7.51
C HIS A 106 -7.81 -21.97 7.09
N LEU A 107 -6.51 -21.88 7.40
CA LEU A 107 -5.69 -20.72 7.06
C LEU A 107 -5.33 -20.68 5.58
N ARG A 108 -4.85 -21.79 5.03
CA ARG A 108 -4.53 -21.90 3.61
C ARG A 108 -5.76 -21.60 2.76
N ASP A 109 -6.89 -22.18 3.14
CA ASP A 109 -8.13 -22.06 2.40
C ASP A 109 -8.71 -20.64 2.50
N ARG A 110 -8.54 -19.96 3.65
CA ARG A 110 -8.86 -18.54 3.81
C ARG A 110 -8.04 -17.64 2.88
N ILE A 111 -6.72 -17.85 2.78
CA ILE A 111 -5.85 -17.08 1.88
C ILE A 111 -6.21 -17.35 0.42
N ARG A 112 -6.39 -18.62 0.04
CA ARG A 112 -6.79 -19.01 -1.32
C ARG A 112 -8.09 -18.33 -1.75
N ARG A 113 -9.11 -18.32 -0.88
CA ARG A 113 -10.39 -17.63 -1.14
C ARG A 113 -10.22 -16.12 -1.24
N ALA A 114 -9.36 -15.53 -0.41
CA ALA A 114 -9.07 -14.09 -0.48
C ALA A 114 -8.42 -13.72 -1.83
N VAL A 115 -7.39 -14.45 -2.25
CA VAL A 115 -6.74 -14.25 -3.55
C VAL A 115 -7.73 -14.44 -4.71
N SER A 116 -8.52 -15.52 -4.69
CA SER A 116 -9.53 -15.78 -5.71
C SER A 116 -10.58 -14.66 -5.78
N ARG A 117 -11.05 -14.17 -4.63
CA ARG A 117 -12.01 -13.06 -4.58
C ARG A 117 -11.39 -11.76 -5.10
N GLY A 118 -10.12 -11.49 -4.78
CA GLY A 118 -9.39 -10.33 -5.26
C GLY A 118 -9.23 -10.34 -6.78
N ARG A 119 -8.88 -11.49 -7.37
CA ARG A 119 -8.82 -11.66 -8.83
C ARG A 119 -10.17 -11.44 -9.48
N ALA A 120 -11.25 -11.96 -8.89
CA ALA A 120 -12.61 -11.71 -9.39
C ALA A 120 -13.00 -10.22 -9.33
N LEU A 121 -12.58 -9.48 -8.29
CA LEU A 121 -12.75 -8.03 -8.23
C LEU A 121 -11.99 -7.33 -9.35
N MET A 122 -10.70 -7.63 -9.50
CA MET A 122 -9.83 -7.04 -10.52
C MET A 122 -10.37 -7.26 -11.94
N ASN A 123 -10.95 -8.43 -12.20
CA ASN A 123 -11.50 -8.83 -13.50
C ASN A 123 -12.93 -8.33 -13.75
N GLY A 124 -13.30 -7.18 -13.19
CA GLY A 124 -14.58 -6.51 -13.44
C GLY A 124 -15.62 -6.64 -12.34
N GLY A 125 -15.42 -7.51 -11.34
CA GLY A 125 -16.35 -7.66 -10.21
C GLY A 125 -16.39 -6.47 -9.26
N TYR A 126 -15.51 -5.47 -9.42
CA TYR A 126 -15.62 -4.19 -8.71
C TYR A 126 -16.82 -3.36 -9.19
N ARG A 127 -17.31 -3.58 -10.41
CA ARG A 127 -18.43 -2.82 -11.00
C ARG A 127 -19.73 -3.01 -10.24
N ASP A 128 -19.89 -4.14 -9.55
CA ASP A 128 -21.02 -4.43 -8.67
C ASP A 128 -21.13 -3.44 -7.48
N PHE A 129 -20.06 -2.70 -7.17
CA PHE A 129 -20.06 -1.66 -6.15
C PHE A 129 -20.46 -0.27 -6.68
N LEU A 130 -20.62 -0.12 -8.00
CA LEU A 130 -20.94 1.15 -8.65
C LEU A 130 -22.42 1.27 -9.05
N ILE A 131 -23.24 0.29 -8.69
CA ILE A 131 -24.67 0.21 -8.99
C ILE A 131 -25.48 0.84 -7.85
#